data_AF-A0A7J2YZC1-F1
#
_entry.id   AF-A0A7J2YZC1-F1
#
_cell.length_a   1.000
_cell.length_b   1.000
_cell.length_c   1.000
_cell.angle_alpha   90.00
_cell.angle_beta   90.00
_cell.angle_gamma   90.00
#
_symmetry.space_group_name_H-M   'P 1'
#
loop_
_entity.id
_entity.type
_entity.pdbx_description
1 polymer ?
#
loop_
_entity_poly.entity_id
_entity_poly.type
_entity_poly.pdbx_seq_one_letter_code
_entity_poly.pdbx_strand_id
1 'polypeptide(L)'
;MATIRDRTSAKIVGFGDMSLHELAKDTGLSLNLAQLAQKREHDEPFRIKEGNRQSILKAIKGEGLRCIEGGRYLHLTGDTDKGKATEVLKSLYTQMFGEIKTLAVGNGPNDLPMLRVVDKPFFIKKACVNSMFNAWTGIIQNVAEGIII
;
A
#
# COMPACT_ATOMS: atom_id res chain seq x y z
N MET A 1 5.66 -9.05 15.09
CA MET A 1 4.59 -8.54 16.00
C MET A 1 4.77 -8.97 17.45
N ALA A 2 5.17 -10.22 17.76
CA ALA A 2 5.39 -10.67 19.14
C ALA A 2 6.28 -9.72 19.98
N THR A 3 7.48 -9.39 19.50
CA THR A 3 8.39 -8.45 20.18
C THR A 3 7.77 -7.08 20.48
N ILE A 4 6.92 -6.57 19.57
CA ILE A 4 6.23 -5.28 19.77
C ILE A 4 5.19 -5.39 20.88
N ARG A 5 4.45 -6.49 20.93
CA ARG A 5 3.47 -6.77 22.00
C ARG A 5 4.18 -6.84 23.36
N ASP A 6 5.27 -7.61 23.44
CA ASP A 6 6.02 -7.82 24.68
C ASP A 6 6.60 -6.52 25.24
N ARG A 7 7.12 -5.64 24.37
CA ARG A 7 7.72 -4.35 24.78
C ARG A 7 6.72 -3.28 25.19
N THR A 8 5.46 -3.41 24.79
CA THR A 8 4.47 -2.33 24.94
C THR A 8 3.25 -2.72 25.76
N SER A 9 3.13 -4.00 26.11
CA SER A 9 1.92 -4.59 26.71
C SER A 9 0.65 -4.27 25.91
N ALA A 10 0.79 -3.96 24.61
CA ALA A 10 -0.31 -3.55 23.75
C ALA A 10 -1.00 -4.77 23.14
N LYS A 11 -2.32 -4.66 22.99
CA LYS A 11 -3.13 -5.65 22.30
C LYS A 11 -3.19 -5.29 20.83
N ILE A 12 -2.28 -5.88 20.06
CA ILE A 12 -2.18 -5.69 18.61
C ILE A 12 -2.66 -6.95 17.92
N VAL A 13 -3.56 -6.83 16.95
CA VAL A 13 -4.08 -7.98 16.18
C VAL A 13 -3.83 -7.73 14.70
N GLY A 14 -3.02 -8.59 14.10
CA GLY A 14 -2.71 -8.64 12.67
C GLY A 14 -3.61 -9.61 11.92
N PHE A 15 -3.49 -9.62 10.59
CA PHE A 15 -4.19 -10.58 9.73
C PHE A 15 -3.74 -12.01 9.99
N GLY A 16 -2.45 -12.20 10.32
CA GLY A 16 -1.89 -13.51 10.65
C GLY A 16 -2.36 -14.08 11.99
N ASP A 17 -2.91 -13.25 12.89
CA ASP A 17 -3.46 -13.71 14.17
C ASP A 17 -4.94 -14.09 14.10
N MET A 18 -5.65 -13.69 13.03
CA MET A 18 -7.08 -13.95 12.88
C MET A 18 -7.33 -15.29 12.18
N SER A 19 -8.36 -16.01 12.60
CA SER A 19 -8.91 -17.09 11.79
C SER A 19 -9.51 -16.52 10.50
N LEU A 20 -9.67 -17.38 9.49
CA LEU A 20 -10.23 -16.98 8.20
C LEU A 20 -11.61 -16.32 8.32
N HIS A 21 -12.45 -16.84 9.22
CA HIS A 21 -13.80 -16.32 9.46
C HIS A 21 -13.77 -14.97 10.17
N GLU A 22 -12.88 -14.79 11.15
CA GLU A 22 -12.70 -13.50 11.83
C GLU A 22 -12.20 -12.44 10.85
N LEU A 23 -11.23 -12.78 10.00
CA LEU A 23 -10.72 -11.84 9.01
C LEU A 23 -11.77 -11.47 7.97
N ALA A 24 -12.52 -12.46 7.44
CA ALA A 24 -13.62 -12.21 6.52
C ALA A 24 -14.67 -11.26 7.13
N LYS A 25 -15.06 -11.52 8.39
CA LYS A 25 -15.98 -10.65 9.13
C LYS A 25 -15.41 -9.24 9.35
N ASP A 26 -14.13 -9.12 9.72
CA ASP A 26 -13.49 -7.84 10.02
C ASP A 26 -13.28 -6.98 8.77
N THR A 27 -12.92 -7.62 7.65
CA THR A 27 -12.60 -6.93 6.38
C THR A 27 -13.84 -6.68 5.52
N GLY A 28 -14.88 -7.50 5.68
CA GLY A 28 -16.04 -7.57 4.79
C GLY A 28 -15.79 -8.39 3.51
N LEU A 29 -14.68 -9.12 3.45
CA LEU A 29 -14.33 -9.98 2.31
C LEU A 29 -15.03 -11.34 2.39
N SER A 30 -15.20 -11.99 1.23
CA SER A 30 -15.55 -13.41 1.21
C SER A 30 -14.40 -14.25 1.79
N LEU A 31 -14.69 -15.48 2.24
CA LEU A 31 -13.67 -16.37 2.80
C LEU A 31 -12.50 -16.59 1.81
N ASN A 32 -12.76 -16.76 0.52
CA ASN A 32 -11.71 -16.93 -0.49
C ASN A 32 -10.81 -15.70 -0.59
N LEU A 33 -11.39 -14.49 -0.60
CA LEU A 33 -10.62 -13.24 -0.65
C LEU A 33 -9.88 -12.96 0.66
N ALA A 34 -10.46 -13.32 1.80
CA ALA A 34 -9.78 -13.24 3.09
C ALA A 34 -8.57 -14.19 3.15
N GLN A 35 -8.68 -15.39 2.58
CA GLN A 35 -7.59 -16.36 2.52
C GLN A 35 -6.42 -15.81 1.70
N LEU A 36 -6.72 -15.19 0.54
CA LEU A 36 -5.71 -14.51 -0.26
C LEU A 36 -5.12 -13.31 0.49
N ALA A 37 -5.93 -12.54 1.22
CA ALA A 37 -5.47 -11.40 1.99
C ALA A 37 -4.48 -11.79 3.13
N GLN A 38 -4.57 -13.01 3.68
CA GLN A 38 -3.60 -13.52 4.68
C GLN A 38 -2.27 -13.95 4.08
N LYS A 39 -2.21 -14.26 2.78
CA LYS A 39 -0.97 -14.68 2.12
C LYS A 39 -0.10 -13.46 1.85
N ARG A 40 0.71 -13.05 2.83
CA ARG A 40 1.57 -11.86 2.74
C ARG A 40 3.02 -12.20 3.07
N GLU A 41 3.93 -11.65 2.27
CA GLU A 41 5.37 -11.91 2.39
C GLU A 41 6.17 -10.70 2.93
N HIS A 42 5.66 -9.49 2.75
CA HIS A 42 6.41 -8.25 3.00
C HIS A 42 5.68 -7.19 3.84
N ASP A 43 4.42 -7.45 4.21
CA ASP A 43 3.58 -6.51 4.96
C ASP A 43 2.61 -7.27 5.85
N GLU A 44 2.42 -6.78 7.07
CA GLU A 44 1.42 -7.30 8.01
C GLU A 44 0.42 -6.19 8.37
N PRO A 45 -0.82 -6.24 7.83
CA PRO A 45 -1.90 -5.34 8.22
C PRO A 45 -2.38 -5.66 9.63
N PHE A 46 -2.54 -4.65 10.47
CA PHE A 46 -2.89 -4.82 11.87
C PHE A 46 -3.76 -3.70 12.42
N ARG A 47 -4.36 -3.99 13.58
CA ARG A 47 -5.07 -3.02 14.42
C ARG A 47 -4.50 -3.01 15.83
N ILE A 48 -4.44 -1.82 16.42
CA ILE A 48 -4.21 -1.64 17.85
C ILE A 48 -5.58 -1.69 18.52
N LYS A 49 -5.87 -2.76 19.27
CA LYS A 49 -7.10 -2.90 20.04
C LYS A 49 -7.00 -2.14 21.36
N GLU A 50 -5.86 -2.24 22.02
CA GLU A 50 -5.56 -1.60 23.31
C GLU A 50 -4.07 -1.23 23.36
N GLY A 51 -3.71 -0.14 24.04
CA GLY A 51 -2.32 0.29 24.26
C GLY A 51 -1.97 1.68 23.70
N ASN A 52 -0.79 2.17 24.05
CA ASN A 52 -0.32 3.50 23.66
C ASN A 52 0.31 3.50 22.25
N ARG A 53 -0.35 4.17 21.29
CA ARG A 53 0.10 4.23 19.89
C ARG A 53 1.53 4.73 19.73
N GLN A 54 1.93 5.78 20.44
CA GLN A 54 3.28 6.35 20.31
C GLN A 54 4.36 5.35 20.72
N SER A 55 4.11 4.61 21.81
CA SER A 55 5.01 3.57 22.31
C SER A 55 5.13 2.41 21.33
N ILE A 56 4.02 2.01 20.71
CA ILE A 56 3.97 0.98 19.66
C ILE A 56 4.78 1.42 18.43
N LEU A 57 4.58 2.65 17.95
CA LEU A 57 5.34 3.18 16.81
C LEU A 57 6.84 3.29 17.10
N LYS A 58 7.20 3.67 18.33
CA LYS A 58 8.61 3.70 18.77
C LYS A 58 9.21 2.29 18.82
N ALA A 59 8.47 1.30 19.33
CA ALA A 59 8.91 -0.08 19.34
C ALA A 59 9.08 -0.64 17.92
N ILE A 60 8.12 -0.37 17.01
CA ILE A 60 8.19 -0.76 15.59
C ILE A 60 9.46 -0.20 14.95
N LYS A 61 9.72 1.09 15.14
CA LYS A 61 10.94 1.73 14.62
C LYS A 61 12.21 1.13 15.23
N GLY A 62 12.17 0.76 16.51
CA GLY A 62 13.28 0.10 17.22
C GLY A 62 13.64 -1.27 16.66
N GLU A 63 12.70 -1.97 16.02
CA GLU A 63 12.94 -3.22 15.28
C GLU A 63 13.41 -2.98 13.83
N GLY A 64 13.66 -1.72 13.43
CA GLY A 64 14.02 -1.39 12.05
C GLY A 64 12.86 -1.50 11.05
N LEU A 65 11.63 -1.62 11.54
CA LEU A 65 10.42 -1.73 10.73
C LEU A 65 9.73 -0.37 10.57
N ARG A 66 8.81 -0.30 9.60
CA ARG A 66 7.98 0.87 9.32
C ARG A 66 6.52 0.58 9.62
N CYS A 67 5.79 1.63 10.00
CA CYS A 67 4.34 1.59 10.15
C CYS A 67 3.73 2.60 9.18
N ILE A 68 2.84 2.13 8.29
CA ILE A 68 2.15 2.96 7.29
C ILE A 68 0.65 2.96 7.61
N GLU A 69 -0.03 4.08 7.38
CA GLU A 69 -1.49 4.14 7.48
C GLU A 69 -2.15 3.71 6.15
N GLY A 70 -2.94 2.64 6.19
CA GLY A 70 -3.70 2.10 5.05
C GLY A 70 -5.20 2.36 5.14
N GLY A 71 -5.61 3.43 5.83
CA GLY A 71 -7.01 3.72 6.11
C GLY A 71 -7.56 2.88 7.26
N ARG A 72 -8.16 1.72 6.97
CA ARG A 72 -8.78 0.86 8.01
C ARG A 72 -7.77 0.09 8.87
N TYR A 73 -6.55 -0.08 8.37
CA TYR A 73 -5.50 -0.86 8.99
C TYR A 73 -4.21 -0.07 9.01
N LEU A 74 -3.38 -0.36 10.01
CA LEU A 74 -1.96 -0.01 9.98
C LEU A 74 -1.21 -1.14 9.29
N HIS A 75 -0.10 -0.80 8.65
CA HIS A 75 0.70 -1.73 7.86
C HIS A 75 2.11 -1.79 8.44
N LEU A 76 2.48 -2.95 8.97
CA LEU A 76 3.84 -3.20 9.44
C LEU A 76 4.66 -3.73 8.26
N THR A 77 5.64 -2.94 7.84
CA THR A 77 6.44 -3.22 6.64
C THR A 77 7.93 -3.18 6.96
N GLY A 78 8.73 -3.82 6.12
CA GLY A 78 10.18 -3.61 6.07
C GLY A 78 10.54 -2.27 5.40
N ASP A 79 11.72 -2.20 4.79
CA ASP A 79 12.10 -1.08 3.91
C ASP A 79 11.43 -1.19 2.53
N THR A 80 10.09 -1.19 2.50
CA THR A 80 9.32 -1.19 1.25
C THR A 80 9.03 0.24 0.80
N ASP A 81 9.23 0.51 -0.50
CA ASP A 81 8.94 1.81 -1.12
C ASP A 81 8.39 1.60 -2.54
N LYS A 82 7.19 2.12 -2.83
CA LYS A 82 6.55 1.95 -4.14
C LYS A 82 7.30 2.67 -5.26
N GLY A 83 8.01 3.76 -4.96
CA GLY A 83 8.85 4.49 -5.91
C GLY A 83 10.05 3.64 -6.33
N LYS A 84 10.80 3.09 -5.35
CA LYS A 84 11.91 2.16 -5.65
C LYS A 84 11.47 0.98 -6.50
N ALA A 85 10.34 0.35 -6.14
CA ALA A 85 9.78 -0.77 -6.92
C ALA A 85 9.39 -0.34 -8.35
N THR A 86 8.83 0.86 -8.50
CA THR A 86 8.46 1.42 -9.80
C THR A 86 9.67 1.71 -10.66
N GLU A 87 10.75 2.28 -10.10
CA GLU A 87 12.00 2.52 -10.82
C GLU A 87 12.63 1.22 -11.34
N VAL A 88 12.69 0.18 -10.49
CA VAL A 88 13.17 -1.15 -10.90
C VAL A 88 12.34 -1.69 -12.06
N LEU A 89 11.00 -1.60 -11.96
CA LEU A 89 10.12 -2.06 -13.02
C LEU A 89 10.30 -1.25 -14.31
N LYS A 90 10.42 0.08 -14.21
CA LYS A 90 10.71 0.96 -15.34
C LYS A 90 12.00 0.55 -16.04
N SER A 91 13.08 0.35 -15.29
CA SER A 91 14.37 -0.08 -15.86
C SER A 91 14.27 -1.41 -16.60
N LEU A 92 13.57 -2.41 -16.04
CA LEU A 92 13.39 -3.72 -16.69
C LEU A 92 12.60 -3.60 -17.99
N TYR A 93 11.51 -2.84 -17.98
CA TYR A 93 10.70 -2.63 -19.19
C TYR A 93 11.44 -1.82 -20.24
N THR A 94 12.21 -0.80 -19.84
CA THR A 94 13.05 -0.04 -20.75
C THR A 94 14.11 -0.92 -21.42
N GLN A 95 14.70 -1.85 -20.67
CA GLN A 95 15.65 -2.82 -21.24
C GLN A 95 15.01 -3.77 -22.24
N MET A 96 13.76 -4.18 -22.02
CA MET A 96 13.06 -5.13 -22.88
C MET A 96 12.45 -4.49 -24.13
N PHE A 97 11.92 -3.27 -24.01
CA PHE A 97 11.08 -2.65 -25.03
C PHE A 97 11.62 -1.31 -25.55
N GLY A 98 12.68 -0.77 -24.97
CA GLY A 98 13.24 0.53 -25.34
C GLY A 98 12.58 1.68 -24.57
N GLU A 99 12.31 2.80 -25.24
CA GLU A 99 11.65 3.92 -24.58
C GLU A 99 10.22 3.53 -24.16
N ILE A 100 9.88 3.74 -22.88
CA ILE A 100 8.54 3.51 -22.35
C ILE A 100 7.95 4.81 -21.82
N LYS A 101 6.63 4.92 -21.81
CA LYS A 101 5.89 5.96 -21.07
C LYS A 101 5.14 5.34 -19.90
N THR A 102 5.25 5.99 -18.75
CA THR A 102 4.73 5.50 -17.48
C THR A 102 3.67 6.43 -16.91
N LEU A 103 2.51 5.85 -16.66
CA LEU A 103 1.38 6.50 -16.00
C LEU A 103 1.16 5.80 -14.67
N ALA A 104 0.91 6.55 -13.59
CA ALA A 104 0.51 5.95 -12.32
C ALA A 104 -0.64 6.70 -11.67
N VAL A 105 -1.48 5.95 -10.97
CA VAL A 105 -2.63 6.46 -10.24
C VAL A 105 -2.44 6.16 -8.75
N GLY A 106 -2.59 7.17 -7.91
CA GLY A 106 -2.51 7.04 -6.46
C GLY A 106 -3.63 7.81 -5.78
N ASN A 107 -3.93 7.46 -4.54
CA ASN A 107 -5.00 8.12 -3.78
C ASN A 107 -4.60 8.47 -2.34
N GLY A 108 -3.37 8.14 -1.92
CA GLY A 108 -2.89 8.40 -0.58
C GLY A 108 -1.41 8.73 -0.49
N PRO A 109 -0.93 9.11 0.72
CA PRO A 109 0.47 9.42 0.97
C PRO A 109 1.44 8.28 0.60
N ASN A 110 1.00 7.03 0.75
CA ASN A 110 1.77 5.84 0.40
C ASN A 110 2.03 5.67 -1.10
N ASP A 111 1.30 6.39 -1.96
CA ASP A 111 1.49 6.37 -3.42
C ASP A 111 2.42 7.49 -3.90
N LEU A 112 2.71 8.49 -3.06
CA LEU A 112 3.55 9.63 -3.45
C LEU A 112 4.95 9.20 -3.97
N PRO A 113 5.64 8.19 -3.39
CA PRO A 113 6.92 7.75 -3.94
C PRO A 113 6.80 7.24 -5.39
N MET A 114 5.77 6.45 -5.72
CA MET A 114 5.50 6.00 -7.09
C MET A 114 5.13 7.16 -8.01
N LEU A 115 4.26 8.06 -7.55
CA LEU A 115 3.81 9.19 -8.36
C LEU A 115 4.94 10.18 -8.72
N ARG A 116 6.04 10.20 -7.96
CA ARG A 116 7.19 11.08 -8.24
C ARG A 116 8.11 10.55 -9.34
N VAL A 117 8.06 9.24 -9.63
CA VAL A 117 9.04 8.58 -10.52
C VAL A 117 8.44 8.18 -11.87
N VAL A 118 7.13 8.40 -12.07
CA VAL A 118 6.45 8.17 -13.36
C VAL A 118 6.38 9.45 -14.20
N ASP A 119 6.19 9.29 -15.51
CA ASP A 119 6.15 10.42 -16.44
C ASP A 119 4.84 11.22 -16.30
N LYS A 120 3.73 10.53 -16.02
CA LYS A 120 2.40 11.14 -15.86
C LYS A 120 1.68 10.62 -14.62
N PRO A 121 1.78 11.33 -13.48
CA PRO A 121 1.11 10.95 -12.24
C PRO A 121 -0.32 11.49 -12.14
N PHE A 122 -1.22 10.67 -11.62
CA PHE A 122 -2.62 11.02 -11.33
C PHE A 122 -2.93 10.78 -9.85
N PHE A 123 -3.21 11.85 -9.11
CA PHE A 123 -3.60 11.75 -7.70
C PHE A 123 -5.11 11.95 -7.53
N ILE A 124 -5.79 10.91 -7.04
CA ILE A 124 -7.24 10.88 -6.85
C ILE A 124 -7.56 11.18 -5.38
N LYS A 125 -8.16 12.34 -5.12
CA LYS A 125 -8.68 12.70 -3.80
C LYS A 125 -10.12 12.19 -3.67
N LYS A 126 -10.37 11.28 -2.72
CA LYS A 126 -11.71 10.71 -2.45
C LYS A 126 -12.82 11.76 -2.28
N ALA A 127 -12.52 12.94 -1.74
CA ALA A 127 -13.50 14.02 -1.55
C ALA A 127 -13.75 14.89 -2.80
N CYS A 128 -13.05 14.64 -3.91
CA CYS A 128 -13.15 15.45 -5.11
C CYS A 128 -13.83 14.66 -6.22
N VAL A 129 -15.10 14.99 -6.49
CA VAL A 129 -15.97 14.36 -7.50
C VAL A 129 -15.31 14.30 -8.89
N ASN A 130 -14.53 15.33 -9.24
CA ASN A 130 -13.91 15.43 -10.56
C ASN A 130 -12.53 14.77 -10.64
N SER A 131 -11.91 14.40 -9.52
CA SER A 131 -10.53 13.88 -9.53
C SER A 131 -10.42 12.53 -10.25
N MET A 132 -11.43 11.67 -10.11
CA MET A 132 -11.48 10.39 -10.79
C MET A 132 -11.76 10.59 -12.29
N PHE A 133 -12.68 11.49 -12.65
CA PHE A 133 -12.97 11.83 -14.04
C PHE A 133 -11.71 12.35 -14.75
N ASN A 134 -10.99 13.29 -14.14
CA ASN A 134 -9.76 13.86 -14.69
C ASN A 134 -8.64 12.82 -14.87
N ALA A 135 -8.53 11.86 -13.95
CA ALA A 135 -7.57 10.77 -14.09
C ALA A 135 -7.92 9.89 -15.30
N TRP A 136 -9.19 9.50 -15.45
CA TRP A 136 -9.64 8.66 -16.56
C TRP A 136 -9.52 9.36 -17.92
N THR A 137 -9.96 10.61 -18.04
CA THR A 137 -9.84 11.36 -19.29
C THR A 137 -8.38 11.56 -19.68
N GLY A 138 -7.52 11.90 -18.71
CA GLY A 138 -6.08 12.00 -18.93
C GLY A 138 -5.46 10.69 -19.42
N ILE A 139 -5.77 9.56 -18.78
CA ILE A 139 -5.26 8.25 -19.21
C ILE A 139 -5.72 7.92 -20.63
N ILE A 140 -7.02 8.06 -20.93
CA ILE A 140 -7.58 7.74 -22.25
C ILE A 140 -6.95 8.60 -23.34
N GLN A 141 -6.79 9.91 -23.10
CA GLN A 141 -6.16 10.81 -24.06
C GLN A 141 -4.73 10.37 -24.39
N ASN A 142 -3.97 9.94 -23.38
CA ASN A 142 -2.60 9.46 -23.58
C ASN A 142 -2.52 8.15 -24.38
N VAL A 143 -3.48 7.24 -24.17
CA VAL A 143 -3.57 6.02 -24.98
C VAL A 143 -3.95 6.38 -26.43
N ALA A 144 -4.93 7.27 -26.61
CA ALA A 144 -5.45 7.64 -27.93
C ALA A 144 -4.44 8.40 -28.80
N GLU A 145 -3.53 9.18 -28.19
CA GLU A 145 -2.47 9.91 -28.88
C GLU A 145 -1.29 9.02 -29.31
N GLY A 146 -1.36 7.69 -29.09
CA GLY A 146 -0.28 6.76 -29.43
C GLY A 146 0.98 6.94 -28.57
N ILE A 147 0.85 7.63 -27.43
CA ILE A 147 1.94 7.88 -26.48
C ILE A 147 2.24 6.61 -25.66
N ILE A 148 1.38 5.60 -25.74
CA ILE A 148 1.49 4.33 -25.00
C ILE A 148 1.49 3.18 -26.01
N ILE A 149 2.68 2.70 -26.34
CA ILE A 149 2.95 1.35 -26.88
C ILE A 149 4.31 0.89 -26.34
#